data_AF-A0A660YMC0-F1
#
_entry.id   AF-A0A660YMC0-F1
#
_cell.length_a   1.000
_cell.length_b   1.000
_cell.length_c   1.000
_cell.angle_alpha   90.00
_cell.angle_beta   90.00
_cell.angle_gamma   90.00
#
_symmetry.space_group_name_H-M   'P 1'
#
loop_
_entity.id
_entity.type
_entity.pdbx_description
1 polymer ?
#
loop_
_entity_poly.entity_id
_entity_poly.type
_entity_poly.pdbx_seq_one_letter_code
_entity_poly.pdbx_strand_id
1 'polypeptide(L)' 'MKTENMTFEEAFARLESIVEILGSGEVSLEKSLELFEEGMELTGFCSDKLNKAELKIQKLVKEKDELQVEDFE' A
#
# COMPACT_ATOMS: atom_id res chain seq x y z
N MET A 1 2.25 -1.84 -17.04
CA MET A 1 2.42 -3.11 -16.28
C MET A 1 1.26 -3.19 -15.31
N LYS A 2 0.56 -4.33 -15.20
CA LYS A 2 -0.53 -4.46 -14.22
C LYS A 2 0.07 -4.44 -12.82
N THR A 3 -0.43 -3.56 -11.97
CA THR A 3 -0.12 -3.42 -10.52
C THR A 3 -0.22 -4.73 -9.74
N GLU A 4 -0.88 -5.76 -10.29
CA GLU A 4 -1.09 -7.08 -9.69
C GLU A 4 0.18 -7.87 -9.33
N ASN A 5 1.34 -7.56 -9.92
CA ASN A 5 2.60 -8.26 -9.67
C ASN A 5 3.66 -7.46 -8.88
N MET A 6 3.33 -6.26 -8.41
CA MET A 6 4.29 -5.43 -7.65
C MET A 6 4.32 -5.81 -6.16
N THR A 7 5.46 -5.59 -5.52
CA THR A 7 5.60 -5.56 -4.06
C THR A 7 5.12 -4.22 -3.50
N PHE A 8 4.93 -4.13 -2.18
CA PHE A 8 4.57 -2.88 -1.53
C PHE A 8 5.68 -1.84 -1.71
N GLU A 9 6.93 -2.24 -1.50
CA GLU A 9 8.12 -1.41 -1.58
C GLU A 9 8.32 -0.83 -2.98
N GLU A 10 8.11 -1.65 -4.03
CA GLU A 10 8.17 -1.19 -5.42
C GLU A 10 7.05 -0.19 -5.75
N ALA A 11 5.83 -0.45 -5.30
CA ALA A 11 4.69 0.43 -5.54
C ALA A 11 4.86 1.77 -4.82
N PHE A 12 5.37 1.74 -3.58
CA PHE A 12 5.63 2.92 -2.79
C PHE A 12 6.76 3.77 -3.39
N ALA A 13 7.88 3.14 -3.78
CA ALA A 13 8.98 3.84 -4.45
C ALA A 13 8.55 4.48 -5.77
N ARG A 14 7.66 3.81 -6.53
CA ARG A 14 7.09 4.39 -7.76
C ARG A 14 6.21 5.60 -7.45
N LEU A 15 5.40 5.52 -6.40
CA LEU A 15 4.54 6.63 -5.96
C LEU A 15 5.38 7.85 -5.55
N GLU A 16 6.48 7.66 -4.81
CA GLU A 16 7.41 8.74 -4.45
C GLU A 16 8.01 9.40 -5.69
N SER A 17 8.44 8.59 -6.67
CA SER A 17 8.95 9.09 -7.95
C SER A 17 7.90 9.90 -8.72
N ILE A 18 6.65 9.47 -8.72
CA ILE A 18 5.54 10.22 -9.35
C ILE A 18 5.36 11.58 -8.68
N VAL A 19 5.37 11.63 -7.34
CA VAL A 19 5.25 12.88 -6.58
C VAL A 19 6.39 13.84 -6.91
N GLU A 20 7.62 13.33 -6.99
CA GLU A 20 8.79 14.13 -7.36
C GLU A 20 8.67 14.70 -8.78
N ILE A 21 8.26 13.87 -9.75
CA ILE A 21 8.08 14.29 -11.15
C ILE A 21 6.96 15.33 -11.28
N LEU A 22 5.81 15.12 -10.63
CA LEU A 22 4.71 16.07 -10.65
C LEU A 22 5.08 17.39 -9.94
N GLY A 23 5.88 17.30 -8.88
CA GLY A 23 6.36 18.45 -8.11
C GLY A 23 7.39 19.31 -8.83
N SER A 24 8.14 18.75 -9.79
CA SER A 24 9.13 19.51 -10.56
C SER A 24 8.50 20.53 -11.52
N GLY A 25 7.26 20.28 -11.96
CA GLY A 25 6.54 21.14 -12.90
C GLY A 25 7.08 21.13 -14.34
N GLU A 26 8.03 20.24 -14.66
CA GLU A 26 8.64 20.15 -16.00
C GLU A 26 7.90 19.17 -16.94
N VAL A 27 6.80 18.57 -16.47
CA VAL A 27 5.98 17.62 -17.23
C VAL A 27 4.82 18.30 -17.96
N SER A 28 4.48 17.79 -19.15
CA SER A 28 3.30 18.25 -19.88
C SER A 28 2.01 17.93 -19.13
N LEU A 29 0.92 18.61 -19.49
CA LEU A 29 -0.40 18.38 -18.89
C LEU A 29 -0.87 16.94 -19.10
N GLU A 30 -0.76 16.42 -20.33
CA GLU A 30 -1.14 15.05 -20.66
C GLU A 30 -0.34 14.05 -19.82
N LYS A 31 0.98 14.29 -19.67
CA LYS A 31 1.82 13.39 -18.88
C LYS A 31 1.49 13.47 -17.39
N SER A 32 1.14 14.66 -16.91
CA SER A 32 0.73 14.89 -15.52
C SER A 32 -0.56 14.13 -15.19
N LEU A 33 -1.52 14.08 -16.12
CA LEU A 33 -2.74 13.30 -15.98
C LEU A 33 -2.46 11.80 -15.92
N GLU A 34 -1.62 11.27 -16.81
CA GLU A 34 -1.21 9.85 -16.79
C GLU A 34 -0.53 9.46 -15.46
N LEU A 35 0.40 10.31 -14.99
CA LEU A 35 1.12 10.08 -13.73
C LEU A 35 0.17 10.16 -12.52
N PHE A 36 -0.82 11.04 -12.57
CA PHE A 36 -1.83 11.15 -11.52
C PHE A 36 -2.72 9.90 -11.46
N GLU A 37 -3.19 9.40 -12.60
CA GLU A 37 -3.97 8.15 -12.67
C GLU A 37 -3.15 6.97 -12.12
N GLU A 38 -1.89 6.83 -12.55
CA GLU A 38 -0.98 5.81 -12.04
C GLU A 38 -0.79 5.94 -10.51
N GLY A 39 -0.60 7.17 -10.01
CA GLY A 39 -0.46 7.44 -8.58
C GLY A 39 -1.69 7.05 -7.77
N MET A 40 -2.89 7.23 -8.32
CA MET A 40 -4.14 6.81 -7.67
C MET A 40 -4.26 5.28 -7.58
N GLU A 41 -3.90 4.56 -8.63
CA GLU A 41 -3.87 3.10 -8.61
C GLU A 41 -2.86 2.57 -7.58
N LEU A 42 -1.66 3.13 -7.55
CA LEU A 42 -0.61 2.74 -6.61
C LEU A 42 -1.01 3.04 -5.15
N THR A 43 -1.67 4.17 -4.92
CA THR A 43 -2.18 4.54 -3.58
C THR A 43 -3.20 3.51 -3.09
N GLY A 44 -4.15 3.12 -3.95
CA GLY A 44 -5.13 2.08 -3.64
C GLY A 44 -4.46 0.75 -3.32
N PHE A 45 -3.51 0.33 -4.15
CA PHE A 45 -2.73 -0.89 -3.94
C PHE A 45 -1.99 -0.91 -2.60
N CYS A 46 -1.28 0.18 -2.27
CA CYS A 46 -0.53 0.32 -1.02
C CYS A 46 -1.45 0.26 0.19
N SER A 47 -2.58 0.99 0.15
CA SER A 47 -3.60 0.97 1.21
C SER A 47 -4.12 -0.45 1.45
N ASP A 48 -4.49 -1.17 0.40
CA ASP A 48 -4.99 -2.55 0.49
C ASP A 48 -3.97 -3.51 1.11
N LYS A 49 -2.69 -3.35 0.79
CA LYS A 49 -1.60 -4.16 1.37
C LYS A 49 -1.45 -3.88 2.87
N LEU A 50 -1.46 -2.61 3.27
CA LEU A 50 -1.36 -2.20 4.68
C LEU A 50 -2.57 -2.70 5.48
N ASN A 51 -3.79 -2.55 4.95
CA ASN A 51 -5.01 -3.04 5.58
C ASN A 51 -4.96 -4.57 5.81
N LYS A 52 -4.49 -5.32 4.81
CA LYS A 52 -4.31 -6.78 4.95
C LYS A 52 -3.27 -7.14 6.00
N ALA A 53 -2.17 -6.40 6.07
CA ALA A 53 -1.14 -6.61 7.08
C ALA A 53 -1.67 -6.32 8.49
N GLU A 54 -2.39 -5.21 8.67
CA GLU A 54 -3.02 -4.85 9.94
C GLU A 54 -4.02 -5.92 10.41
N LEU A 55 -4.92 -6.36 9.52
CA LEU A 55 -5.88 -7.42 9.84
C LEU A 55 -5.19 -8.73 10.26
N LYS A 56 -4.05 -9.06 9.64
CA LYS A 56 -3.27 -10.24 10.00
C LYS A 56 -2.66 -10.09 11.40
N ILE A 57 -2.13 -8.91 11.73
CA ILE A 57 -1.60 -8.61 13.07
C ILE A 57 -2.71 -8.71 14.12
N GLN A 58 -3.86 -8.09 13.87
CA GLN A 58 -5.00 -8.13 14.80
C GLN A 58 -5.47 -9.55 15.09
N LYS A 59 -5.53 -10.43 14.07
CA LYS A 59 -5.87 -11.85 14.26
C LYS A 59 -4.84 -12.57 15.13
N LEU A 60 -3.56 -12.39 14.86
CA LEU A 60 -2.49 -13.04 15.63
C LEU A 60 -2.46 -12.59 17.10
N VAL A 61 -2.75 -11.31 17.36
CA VAL A 61 -2.85 -10.79 18.74
C VAL A 61 -4.05 -11.41 19.44
N LYS A 62 -5.22 -11.45 18.78
CA LYS A 62 -6.44 -12.02 19.36
C LYS A 62 -6.30 -13.52 19.66
N GLU A 63 -5.73 -14.30 18.74
CA GLU A 63 -5.45 -15.73 18.94
C GLU A 63 -4.49 -15.96 20.12
N LYS A 64 -3.48 -15.10 20.28
CA LYS A 64 -2.56 -15.16 21.42
C LYS A 64 -3.27 -14.89 22.74
N ASP A 65 -4.18 -13.91 22.78
CA ASP A 65 -4.95 -13.61 23.98
C ASP A 65 -5.92 -14.75 24.33
N GLU A 66 -6.59 -15.36 23.34
CA GLU A 66 -7.45 -16.53 23.54
C GLU A 66 -6.68 -17.75 24.07
N LEU A 67 -5.45 -17.97 23.61
CA LEU A 67 -4.55 -19.01 24.13
C LEU A 67 -4.10 -18.79 25.58
N GLN A 68 -4.26 -17.58 26.14
CA GLN A 68 -3.97 -17.30 27.55
C GLN A 68 -5.16 -17.54 28.49
N VAL A 69 -6.38 -17.74 27.97
CA VAL A 69 -7.60 -17.92 28.79
C VAL A 69 -7.96 -19.40 29.02
N GLU A 70 -7.21 -20.36 28.46
CA GLU A 70 -7.29 -21.75 28.92
C GLU A 70 -6.49 -21.91 30.23
N ASP A 71 -6.97 -21.27 31.30
CA ASP A 71 -6.69 -21.73 32.65
C ASP A 71 -7.36 -23.10 32.79
N PHE A 72 -6.54 -24.15 32.78
CA PHE A 72 -6.95 -25.52 33.02
C PHE A 72 -7.56 -25.64 34.44
N GLU A 73 -8.88 -25.87 34.51
CA GLU A 73 -9.51 -26.53 35.67
C GLU A 73 -9.41 -28.06 35.56
#